data_AF-A0A9D8SCG3-F1
#
_entry.id   AF-A0A9D8SCG3-F1
#
_cell.length_a   1.000
_cell.length_b   1.000
_cell.length_c   1.000
_cell.angle_alpha   90.00
_cell.angle_beta   90.00
_cell.angle_gamma   90.00
#
_symmetry.space_group_name_H-M   'P 1'
#
loop_
_entity.id
_entity.type
_entity.pdbx_description
1 polymer ?
#
loop_
_entity_poly.entity_id
_entity_poly.type
_entity_poly.pdbx_seq_one_letter_code
_entity_poly.pdbx_strand_id
1 'polypeptide(L)'
;MNIRKAIPSDAEALKVLYFEHLTKYSPTEEQDMSLWKKMLDKFEKDENIYLLVLEEDNQVVSSVQMAIIESLTHNVRSFAVIENVVTHVDYRNKGYASRLLERATEIAKEKNCYKLFLETGSNKESTLNFYRKNGFEIDKKHSCLKWL
;
A
#
# COMPACT_ATOMS: atom_id res chain seq x y z
N MET A 1 -4.52 8.90 -16.06
CA MET A 1 -4.68 8.60 -14.63
C MET A 1 -5.82 7.62 -14.36
N ASN A 2 -5.52 6.42 -13.85
CA ASN A 2 -6.51 5.41 -13.44
C ASN A 2 -6.06 4.73 -12.12
N ILE A 3 -7.00 4.40 -11.23
CA ILE A 3 -6.73 3.63 -9.99
C ILE A 3 -7.46 2.30 -10.08
N ARG A 4 -6.73 1.20 -9.92
CA ARG A 4 -7.26 -0.16 -10.01
C ARG A 4 -6.48 -1.11 -9.10
N LYS A 5 -6.99 -2.33 -8.93
CA LYS A 5 -6.16 -3.43 -8.39
C LYS A 5 -5.04 -3.73 -9.40
N ALA A 6 -3.88 -4.12 -8.86
CA ALA A 6 -2.80 -4.66 -9.65
C ALA A 6 -3.20 -5.99 -10.28
N ILE A 7 -2.74 -6.21 -11.50
CA ILE A 7 -2.96 -7.42 -12.29
C ILE A 7 -1.60 -8.07 -12.60
N PRO A 8 -1.55 -9.34 -13.07
CA PRO A 8 -0.29 -10.02 -13.33
C PRO A 8 0.69 -9.26 -14.24
N SER A 9 0.21 -8.51 -15.23
CA SER A 9 1.08 -7.73 -16.13
C SER A 9 1.77 -6.53 -15.46
N ASP A 10 1.39 -6.15 -14.24
CA ASP A 10 2.05 -5.06 -13.49
C ASP A 10 3.32 -5.52 -12.76
N ALA A 11 3.66 -6.81 -12.79
CA ALA A 11 4.71 -7.40 -11.96
C ALA A 11 6.07 -6.70 -12.13
N GLU A 12 6.48 -6.45 -13.36
CA GLU A 12 7.75 -5.78 -13.67
C GLU A 12 7.76 -4.32 -13.19
N ALA A 13 6.66 -3.59 -13.35
CA ALA A 13 6.54 -2.20 -12.90
C ALA A 13 6.52 -2.10 -11.36
N LEU A 14 5.84 -3.03 -10.69
CA LEU A 14 5.83 -3.12 -9.23
C LEU A 14 7.20 -3.48 -8.66
N LYS A 15 7.95 -4.36 -9.33
CA LYS A 15 9.34 -4.67 -8.97
C LYS A 15 10.19 -3.39 -8.99
N VAL A 16 10.11 -2.60 -10.06
CA VAL A 16 10.81 -1.30 -10.16
C VAL A 16 10.40 -0.38 -9.01
N LEU A 17 9.11 -0.18 -8.79
CA LEU A 17 8.61 0.65 -7.69
C LEU A 17 9.17 0.20 -6.33
N TYR A 18 9.13 -1.08 -6.03
CA TYR A 18 9.55 -1.58 -4.73
C TYR A 18 11.07 -1.53 -4.56
N PHE A 19 11.83 -1.92 -5.57
CA PHE A 19 13.28 -2.08 -5.42
C PHE A 19 14.06 -0.78 -5.61
N GLU A 20 13.51 0.16 -6.38
CA GLU A 20 14.19 1.42 -6.69
C GLU A 20 13.62 2.61 -5.90
N HIS A 21 12.38 2.52 -5.39
CA HIS A 21 11.70 3.66 -4.79
C HIS A 21 11.10 3.44 -3.40
N LEU A 22 10.92 2.18 -2.96
CA LEU A 22 10.40 1.86 -1.63
C LEU A 22 11.52 1.40 -0.68
N THR A 23 12.32 0.40 -1.08
CA THR A 23 13.35 -0.17 -0.20
C THR A 23 14.65 0.64 -0.25
N LYS A 24 15.37 0.67 0.88
CA LYS A 24 16.72 1.27 0.94
C LYS A 24 17.78 0.34 0.34
N TYR A 25 17.54 -0.97 0.42
CA TYR A 25 18.41 -2.02 -0.08
C TYR A 25 17.57 -2.94 -0.95
N SER A 26 17.89 -3.00 -2.23
CA SER A 26 17.25 -3.93 -3.14
C SER A 26 17.77 -5.35 -2.87
N PRO A 27 16.92 -6.39 -3.01
CA PRO A 27 17.38 -7.76 -2.94
C PRO A 27 18.48 -8.05 -3.96
N THR A 28 19.47 -8.85 -3.57
CA THR A 28 20.54 -9.30 -4.47
C THR A 28 20.18 -10.58 -5.21
N GLU A 29 19.18 -11.31 -4.70
CA GLU A 29 18.69 -12.56 -5.26
C GLU A 29 17.93 -12.31 -6.57
N GLU A 30 18.05 -13.27 -7.49
CA GLU A 30 17.25 -13.27 -8.71
C GLU A 30 15.76 -13.39 -8.36
N GLN A 31 14.94 -12.57 -9.01
CA GLN A 31 13.50 -12.54 -8.77
C GLN A 31 12.76 -13.41 -9.77
N ASP A 32 11.99 -14.37 -9.28
CA ASP A 32 11.10 -15.19 -10.11
C ASP A 32 9.83 -14.41 -10.47
N MET A 33 9.82 -13.79 -11.65
CA MET A 33 8.66 -13.02 -12.12
C MET A 33 7.41 -13.88 -12.33
N SER A 34 7.54 -15.20 -12.50
CA SER A 34 6.38 -16.09 -12.59
C SER A 34 5.66 -16.21 -11.24
N LEU A 35 6.43 -16.25 -10.14
CA LEU A 35 5.89 -16.24 -8.78
C LEU A 35 5.19 -14.91 -8.47
N TRP A 36 5.79 -13.78 -8.87
CA TRP A 36 5.16 -12.45 -8.73
C TRP A 36 3.82 -12.41 -9.45
N LYS A 37 3.77 -12.84 -10.72
CA LYS A 37 2.54 -12.89 -11.53
C LYS A 37 1.46 -13.74 -10.88
N LYS A 38 1.85 -14.90 -10.34
CA LYS A 38 0.93 -15.80 -9.61
C LYS A 38 0.39 -15.16 -8.31
N MET A 39 1.24 -14.43 -7.58
CA MET A 39 0.79 -13.72 -6.38
C MET A 39 -0.15 -12.56 -6.71
N LEU A 40 0.12 -11.82 -7.79
CA LEU A 40 -0.76 -10.76 -8.26
C LEU A 40 -2.13 -11.28 -8.70
N ASP A 41 -2.17 -12.39 -9.45
CA ASP A 41 -3.43 -13.06 -9.80
C ASP A 41 -4.26 -13.44 -8.56
N LYS A 42 -3.58 -13.91 -7.49
CA LYS A 42 -4.23 -14.18 -6.21
C LYS A 42 -4.77 -12.90 -5.56
N PHE A 43 -3.97 -11.84 -5.47
CA PHE A 43 -4.38 -10.57 -4.83
C PHE A 43 -5.50 -9.87 -5.60
N GLU A 44 -5.52 -9.98 -6.92
CA GLU A 44 -6.58 -9.44 -7.75
C GLU A 44 -7.94 -10.03 -7.35
N LYS A 45 -7.98 -11.36 -7.19
CA LYS A 45 -9.19 -12.15 -6.85
C LYS A 45 -9.54 -12.17 -5.36
N ASP A 46 -8.61 -11.77 -4.49
CA ASP A 46 -8.81 -11.78 -3.04
C ASP A 46 -9.73 -10.64 -2.59
N GLU A 47 -10.71 -10.93 -1.72
CA GLU A 47 -11.67 -9.93 -1.24
C GLU A 47 -11.16 -9.08 -0.07
N ASN A 48 -10.06 -9.50 0.56
CA ASN A 48 -9.48 -8.88 1.75
C ASN A 48 -8.08 -8.31 1.49
N ILE A 49 -7.43 -8.68 0.39
CA ILE A 49 -6.18 -8.08 -0.06
C ILE A 49 -6.42 -7.13 -1.24
N TYR A 50 -5.88 -5.93 -1.11
CA TYR A 50 -5.95 -4.87 -2.10
C TYR A 50 -4.55 -4.34 -2.36
N LEU A 51 -3.91 -4.81 -3.43
CA LEU A 51 -2.77 -4.10 -4.00
C LEU A 51 -3.30 -3.12 -5.04
N LEU A 52 -3.40 -1.85 -4.67
CA LEU A 52 -3.87 -0.78 -5.55
C LEU A 52 -2.69 -0.15 -6.28
N VAL A 53 -2.89 0.13 -7.56
CA VAL A 53 -1.94 0.85 -8.41
C VAL A 53 -2.59 2.09 -8.98
N LEU A 54 -1.80 3.14 -9.13
CA LEU A 54 -2.15 4.33 -9.92
C LEU A 54 -1.31 4.32 -11.19
N GLU A 55 -2.02 4.37 -12.32
CA GLU A 55 -1.46 4.37 -13.66
C GLU A 55 -1.56 5.75 -14.28
N GLU A 56 -0.44 6.26 -14.78
CA GLU A 56 -0.33 7.51 -15.55
C GLU A 56 0.43 7.22 -16.85
N ASP A 57 -0.06 7.71 -17.99
CA ASP A 57 0.56 7.49 -19.31
C ASP A 57 0.87 6.00 -19.62
N ASN A 58 -0.06 5.11 -19.28
CA ASN A 58 0.08 3.65 -19.38
C ASN A 58 1.21 3.03 -18.53
N GLN A 59 1.71 3.77 -17.53
CA GLN A 59 2.74 3.32 -16.61
C GLN A 59 2.20 3.28 -15.17
N VAL A 60 2.45 2.18 -14.47
CA VAL A 60 2.22 2.10 -13.02
C VAL A 60 3.27 2.95 -12.31
N VAL A 61 2.85 4.04 -11.67
CA VAL A 61 3.74 5.05 -11.06
C VAL A 61 3.61 5.15 -9.55
N SER A 62 2.58 4.55 -8.97
CA SER A 62 2.38 4.51 -7.51
C SER A 62 1.61 3.26 -7.11
N SER A 63 1.87 2.75 -5.90
CA SER A 63 1.11 1.66 -5.32
C SER A 63 0.89 1.82 -3.81
N VAL A 64 -0.17 1.17 -3.33
CA VAL A 64 -0.50 0.98 -1.92
C VAL A 64 -1.00 -0.44 -1.74
N GLN A 65 -0.44 -1.17 -0.79
CA GLN A 65 -0.98 -2.46 -0.37
C GLN A 65 -1.85 -2.28 0.86
N MET A 66 -3.02 -2.91 0.88
CA MET A 66 -3.92 -2.92 2.02
C MET A 66 -4.42 -4.34 2.28
N ALA A 67 -4.52 -4.70 3.55
CA ALA A 67 -5.15 -5.93 3.99
C ALA A 67 -6.30 -5.61 4.96
N ILE A 68 -7.43 -6.29 4.78
CA ILE A 68 -8.56 -6.26 5.70
C ILE A 68 -8.45 -7.45 6.64
N ILE A 69 -8.52 -7.17 7.93
CA ILE A 69 -8.47 -8.17 8.99
C ILE A 69 -9.84 -8.20 9.68
N GLU A 70 -10.52 -9.32 9.54
CA GLU A 70 -11.77 -9.57 10.26
C GLU A 70 -11.50 -9.63 11.76
N SER A 71 -12.43 -9.08 12.55
CA SER A 71 -12.29 -9.02 14.00
C SER A 71 -13.61 -9.24 14.70
N LEU A 72 -13.56 -9.92 15.84
CA LEU A 72 -14.68 -10.04 16.78
C LEU A 72 -14.79 -8.82 17.71
N THR A 73 -13.76 -7.97 17.73
CA THR A 73 -13.76 -6.75 18.54
C THR A 73 -14.55 -5.63 17.86
N HIS A 74 -14.80 -4.53 18.57
CA HIS A 74 -15.50 -3.35 18.04
C HIS A 74 -16.84 -3.68 17.37
N ASN A 75 -17.62 -4.57 17.99
CA ASN A 75 -18.90 -5.06 17.49
C ASN A 75 -18.78 -5.80 16.14
N VAL A 76 -17.85 -6.74 16.06
CA VAL A 76 -17.60 -7.58 14.87
C VAL A 76 -17.27 -6.74 13.63
N ARG A 77 -16.46 -5.70 13.82
CA ARG A 77 -16.01 -4.82 12.73
C ARG A 77 -14.56 -5.09 12.41
N SER A 78 -14.29 -5.28 11.12
CA SER A 78 -12.93 -5.46 10.60
C SER A 78 -12.08 -4.20 10.80
N PHE A 79 -10.78 -4.32 10.57
CA PHE A 79 -9.90 -3.17 10.42
C PHE A 79 -8.95 -3.38 9.25
N ALA A 80 -8.44 -2.29 8.70
CA ALA A 80 -7.50 -2.33 7.59
C ALA A 80 -6.09 -1.96 8.04
N VAL A 81 -5.09 -2.61 7.44
CA VAL A 81 -3.67 -2.27 7.55
C VAL A 81 -3.18 -1.86 6.17
N ILE A 82 -2.49 -0.73 6.07
CA ILE A 82 -1.80 -0.28 4.88
C ILE A 82 -0.31 -0.55 5.02
N GLU A 83 0.28 -1.09 3.95
CA GLU A 83 1.70 -1.35 3.79
C GLU A 83 2.18 -0.89 2.41
N ASN A 84 3.50 -0.80 2.25
CA ASN A 84 4.15 -0.65 0.94
C ASN A 84 3.66 0.56 0.12
N VAL A 85 3.43 1.71 0.78
CA VAL A 85 3.06 2.96 0.11
C VAL A 85 4.27 3.51 -0.65
N VAL A 86 4.19 3.57 -1.98
CA VAL A 86 5.28 4.09 -2.81
C VAL A 86 4.78 4.87 -4.02
N THR A 87 5.51 5.92 -4.38
CA THR A 87 5.39 6.63 -5.66
C THR A 87 6.78 6.75 -6.27
N HIS A 88 6.87 6.45 -7.56
CA HIS A 88 8.05 6.66 -8.39
C HIS A 88 8.57 8.10 -8.22
N VAL A 89 9.88 8.27 -8.11
CA VAL A 89 10.50 9.55 -7.70
C VAL A 89 10.08 10.73 -8.58
N ASP A 90 10.07 10.54 -9.90
CA ASP A 90 9.67 11.57 -10.89
C ASP A 90 8.17 11.90 -10.89
N TYR A 91 7.37 11.11 -10.19
CA TYR A 91 5.92 11.28 -10.08
C TYR A 91 5.49 11.71 -8.66
N ARG A 92 6.44 11.98 -7.76
CA ARG A 92 6.17 12.51 -6.42
C ARG A 92 5.63 13.94 -6.47
N ASN A 93 5.00 14.37 -5.38
CA ASN A 93 4.38 15.69 -5.23
C ASN A 93 3.21 16.01 -6.19
N LYS A 94 2.72 15.01 -6.94
CA LYS A 94 1.51 15.11 -7.80
C LYS A 94 0.22 14.63 -7.13
N GLY A 95 0.29 14.22 -5.85
CA GLY A 95 -0.87 13.75 -5.07
C GLY A 95 -1.27 12.29 -5.32
N TYR A 96 -0.49 11.50 -6.06
CA TYR A 96 -0.84 10.12 -6.43
C TYR A 96 -0.98 9.17 -5.23
N ALA A 97 0.00 9.16 -4.31
CA ALA A 97 -0.12 8.37 -3.08
C ALA A 97 -1.34 8.79 -2.25
N SER A 98 -1.66 10.09 -2.20
CA SER A 98 -2.85 10.58 -1.49
C SER A 98 -4.14 10.03 -2.09
N ARG A 99 -4.27 10.01 -3.41
CA ARG A 99 -5.44 9.43 -4.08
C ARG A 99 -5.56 7.91 -3.83
N LEU A 100 -4.44 7.20 -3.76
CA LEU A 100 -4.44 5.78 -3.40
C LEU A 100 -4.87 5.55 -1.94
N LEU A 101 -4.39 6.38 -1.01
CA LEU A 101 -4.80 6.32 0.41
C LEU A 101 -6.28 6.68 0.59
N GLU A 102 -6.79 7.64 -0.17
CA GLU A 102 -8.21 7.99 -0.21
C GLU A 102 -9.04 6.80 -0.71
N ARG A 103 -8.65 6.17 -1.83
CA ARG A 103 -9.35 4.99 -2.33
C ARG A 103 -9.29 3.81 -1.36
N ALA A 104 -8.15 3.57 -0.71
CA ALA A 104 -8.02 2.55 0.33
C ALA A 104 -8.95 2.83 1.52
N THR A 105 -9.09 4.10 1.91
CA THR A 105 -10.00 4.54 2.97
C THR A 105 -11.47 4.33 2.61
N GLU A 106 -11.86 4.61 1.36
CA GLU A 106 -13.20 4.31 0.86
C GLU A 106 -13.51 2.81 0.93
N ILE A 107 -12.62 1.96 0.40
CA ILE A 107 -12.77 0.50 0.44
C ILE A 107 -12.90 0.00 1.88
N ALA A 108 -12.08 0.52 2.80
CA ALA A 108 -12.16 0.14 4.21
C ALA A 108 -13.51 0.53 4.83
N LYS A 109 -14.07 1.70 4.48
CA LYS A 109 -15.41 2.11 4.90
C LYS A 109 -16.50 1.21 4.31
N GLU A 110 -16.43 0.91 3.01
CA GLU A 110 -17.34 -0.02 2.32
C GLU A 110 -17.36 -1.41 2.99
N LYS A 111 -16.19 -1.87 3.46
CA LYS A 111 -16.01 -3.13 4.19
C LYS A 111 -16.28 -3.01 5.70
N ASN A 112 -16.94 -1.94 6.14
CA ASN A 112 -17.32 -1.66 7.52
C ASN A 112 -16.15 -1.71 8.52
N CYS A 113 -14.94 -1.36 8.09
CA CYS A 113 -13.80 -1.30 8.98
C CYS A 113 -13.99 -0.20 10.04
N TYR A 114 -13.64 -0.46 11.30
CA TYR A 114 -13.71 0.55 12.35
C TYR A 114 -12.49 1.48 12.38
N LYS A 115 -11.36 1.02 11.84
CA LYS A 115 -10.13 1.80 11.66
C LYS A 115 -9.36 1.32 10.43
N LEU A 116 -8.49 2.19 9.96
CA LEU A 116 -7.42 1.91 9.02
C LEU A 116 -6.13 2.49 9.60
N PHE A 117 -5.03 1.75 9.56
CA PHE A 117 -3.75 2.25 10.07
C PHE A 117 -2.58 1.76 9.24
N LEU A 118 -1.43 2.40 9.44
CA LEU A 118 -0.13 1.99 8.91
C LEU A 118 0.94 2.31 9.93
N GLU A 119 2.10 1.68 9.77
CA GLU A 119 3.30 1.99 10.53
C GLU A 119 4.35 2.57 9.59
N THR A 120 5.15 3.52 10.06
CA THR A 120 6.27 4.05 9.28
C THR A 120 7.50 4.16 10.16
N GLY A 121 8.62 3.63 9.69
CA GLY A 121 9.93 3.83 10.33
C GLY A 121 10.57 5.18 10.00
N SER A 122 9.91 6.03 9.21
CA SER A 122 10.43 7.34 8.82
C SER A 122 10.16 8.39 9.89
N ASN A 123 11.22 8.93 10.48
CA ASN A 123 11.14 10.11 11.35
C ASN A 123 11.24 11.43 10.57
N LYS A 124 11.19 11.40 9.23
CA LYS A 124 11.24 12.62 8.42
C LYS A 124 9.92 13.37 8.57
N GLU A 125 10.01 14.62 8.99
CA GLU A 125 8.84 15.50 9.19
C GLU A 125 8.00 15.65 7.91
N SER A 126 8.61 15.58 6.72
CA SER A 126 7.88 15.56 5.45
C SER A 126 6.99 14.32 5.27
N THR A 127 7.46 13.15 5.68
CA THR A 127 6.67 11.90 5.65
C THR A 127 5.55 11.95 6.69
N LEU A 128 5.83 12.42 7.91
CA LEU A 128 4.81 12.56 8.94
C LEU A 128 3.72 13.55 8.54
N ASN A 129 4.09 14.70 7.97
CA ASN A 129 3.13 15.67 7.45
C ASN A 129 2.34 15.16 6.25
N PHE A 130 2.94 14.33 5.40
CA PHE A 130 2.21 13.65 4.35
C PHE A 130 1.09 12.77 4.94
N TYR A 131 1.38 11.94 5.93
CA TYR A 131 0.34 11.10 6.56
C TYR A 131 -0.70 11.94 7.29
N ARG A 132 -0.31 12.99 8.04
CA ARG A 132 -1.27 13.91 8.68
C ARG A 132 -2.23 14.55 7.67
N LYS A 133 -1.72 15.00 6.51
CA LYS A 133 -2.54 15.56 5.42
C LYS A 133 -3.53 14.56 4.83
N ASN A 134 -3.23 13.27 4.91
CA ASN A 134 -4.13 12.19 4.50
C ASN A 134 -5.03 11.68 5.63
N GLY A 135 -5.16 12.43 6.73
CA GLY A 135 -6.09 12.14 7.82
C GLY A 135 -5.56 11.15 8.87
N PHE A 136 -4.28 10.80 8.83
CA PHE A 136 -3.68 9.93 9.84
C PHE A 136 -3.29 10.74 11.09
N GLU A 137 -3.65 10.20 12.25
CA GLU A 137 -3.10 10.66 13.53
C GLU A 137 -1.80 9.91 13.82
N ILE A 138 -0.77 10.65 14.27
CA ILE A 138 0.56 10.10 14.58
C ILE A 138 0.70 9.92 16.10
N ASP A 139 1.52 8.95 16.53
CA ASP A 139 1.91 8.70 17.93
C ASP A 139 0.81 8.31 18.92
N LYS A 140 -0.31 7.72 18.45
CA LYS A 140 -1.38 7.22 19.34
C LYS A 140 -1.07 5.85 19.97
N LYS A 141 -0.17 5.06 19.38
CA LYS A 141 0.17 3.67 19.78
C LYS A 141 1.66 3.39 19.54
N HIS A 142 2.17 2.34 20.18
CA HIS A 142 3.54 1.87 19.97
C HIS A 142 3.56 0.64 19.08
N SER A 143 4.45 0.64 18.09
CA SER A 143 4.75 -0.51 17.24
C SER A 143 5.71 -1.45 17.98
N CYS A 144 5.38 -2.75 17.99
CA CYS A 144 6.18 -3.78 18.67
C CYS A 144 6.68 -4.79 17.63
N LEU A 145 7.99 -4.81 17.38
CA LEU A 145 8.61 -5.67 16.37
C LEU A 145 9.39 -6.83 17.00
N LYS A 146 9.16 -8.05 16.51
CA LYS A 146 9.97 -9.25 16.82
C LYS A 146 10.37 -9.92 15.51
N TRP A 147 11.68 -10.03 15.28
CA TRP A 147 12.23 -10.77 14.15
C TRP A 147 12.08 -12.28 14.38
N LEU A 148 11.76 -13.03 13.32
CA LEU A 148 11.63 -14.48 13.32
C LEU A 148 12.88 -15.15 12.75
#